data_AF-A0A8D2NBN7-F1
#
_entry.id   AF-A0A8D2NBN7-F1
#
_cell.length_a   1.000
_cell.length_b   1.000
_cell.length_c   1.000
_cell.angle_alpha   90.00
_cell.angle_beta   90.00
_cell.angle_gamma   90.00
#
_symmetry.space_group_name_H-M   'P 1'
#
loop_
_entity.id
_entity.type
_entity.pdbx_description
1 polymer ?
#
loop_
_entity_poly.entity_id
_entity_poly.type
_entity_poly.pdbx_seq_one_letter_code
_entity_poly.pdbx_strand_id
1 'polypeptide(L)'
;MAASPAGSVVSAGLDESPTGLSPAPGKELSPVLLCKVCGDTSSGKHYGIYACNGCSGFFKRSVRRKLIYRCQAGTGLCPVDKAHRNQCQACRLKKCLQAGMNKDAVQNERQPRSTAQVQLDSIQLDAELPPEHVATTCEVPPSTCAAPRGPGATVTPGPRAPTPPTNHRFMASLMTAETCAKLEPEDADETVDVTGSEPERAAGEYQVAPYPAASPENIYETSARLLFMAVKWAKNLPVFSNLPFRDQVILLEEAWSELFLLCAIQWSMPLESCPLLAVPEPGPGKLLPATLDVRALQETLGRFKALAVDPTEFACMKAVVLFKPETRGLKDPEQVENLQDQSQVMLGQHNRSHYPGQPVRFGKLLLLLPALRFISSERVELLFFRRTIGNTPMEKLLCDMFKN
;
A
#
# COMPACT_ATOMS: atom_id res chain seq x y z
N MET A 1 -30.82 -3.27 -69.21
CA MET A 1 -31.46 -4.60 -69.39
C MET A 1 -31.48 -5.25 -68.00
N ALA A 2 -32.57 -5.15 -67.24
CA ALA A 2 -33.78 -6.00 -67.31
C ALA A 2 -33.41 -7.49 -67.08
N ALA A 3 -34.02 -8.30 -66.21
CA ALA A 3 -35.20 -8.17 -65.37
C ALA A 3 -35.20 -9.34 -64.33
N SER A 4 -36.12 -9.25 -63.36
CA SER A 4 -36.50 -10.24 -62.33
C SER A 4 -37.07 -11.57 -62.89
N PRO A 5 -37.49 -12.50 -62.01
CA PRO A 5 -38.91 -12.59 -61.58
C PRO A 5 -39.08 -12.75 -60.04
N ALA A 6 -40.04 -12.08 -59.36
CA ALA A 6 -41.47 -12.41 -59.12
C ALA A 6 -41.65 -13.74 -58.32
N GLY A 7 -42.03 -13.75 -57.03
CA GLY A 7 -43.39 -13.58 -56.44
C GLY A 7 -43.87 -14.97 -55.89
N SER A 8 -44.69 -15.18 -54.84
CA SER A 8 -45.54 -14.35 -53.99
C SER A 8 -46.21 -15.23 -52.89
N VAL A 9 -46.88 -14.59 -51.90
CA VAL A 9 -47.98 -15.07 -50.99
C VAL A 9 -47.60 -16.06 -49.86
N VAL A 10 -47.89 -15.85 -48.55
CA VAL A 10 -49.22 -15.84 -47.88
C VAL A 10 -49.30 -14.90 -46.68
N SER A 11 -50.41 -14.15 -46.62
CA SER A 11 -50.89 -13.33 -45.49
C SER A 11 -51.79 -14.13 -44.55
N ALA A 12 -51.72 -13.84 -43.25
CA ALA A 12 -52.84 -13.97 -42.33
C ALA A 12 -52.71 -12.88 -41.26
N GLY A 13 -53.56 -11.86 -41.37
CA GLY A 13 -53.82 -10.93 -40.27
C GLY A 13 -54.82 -11.54 -39.29
N LEU A 14 -54.96 -10.93 -38.13
CA LEU A 14 -56.26 -10.60 -37.54
C LEU A 14 -56.07 -9.41 -36.58
N ASP A 15 -56.89 -8.43 -36.87
CA ASP A 15 -57.17 -7.16 -36.20
C ASP A 15 -57.89 -7.45 -34.88
N GLU A 16 -57.55 -6.77 -33.78
CA GLU A 16 -58.56 -6.39 -32.80
C GLU A 16 -58.29 -4.98 -32.25
N SER A 17 -59.37 -4.21 -32.27
CA SER A 17 -59.46 -2.77 -32.03
C SER A 17 -59.37 -2.39 -30.55
N PRO A 18 -59.15 -1.10 -30.24
CA PRO A 18 -58.86 -0.63 -28.88
C PRO A 18 -60.14 -0.28 -28.13
N THR A 19 -60.28 -0.77 -26.89
CA THR A 19 -61.22 -0.19 -25.91
C THR A 19 -60.48 0.79 -25.02
N GLY A 20 -60.88 2.05 -25.14
CA GLY A 20 -60.27 3.18 -24.45
C GLY A 20 -60.56 3.23 -22.97
N LEU A 21 -59.54 3.62 -22.21
CA LEU A 21 -59.69 4.46 -21.02
C LEU A 21 -58.79 5.68 -21.24
N SER A 22 -59.44 6.83 -21.46
CA SER A 22 -58.78 8.12 -21.65
C SER A 22 -57.94 8.52 -20.43
N PRO A 23 -56.68 8.93 -20.58
CA PRO A 23 -56.01 9.76 -19.57
C PRO A 23 -56.33 11.24 -19.81
N ALA A 24 -56.50 11.96 -18.71
CA ALA A 24 -56.77 13.39 -18.64
C ALA A 24 -55.73 14.24 -19.38
N PRO A 25 -56.09 15.45 -19.87
CA PRO A 25 -55.20 16.29 -20.66
C PRO A 25 -54.21 17.02 -19.75
N GLY A 26 -52.92 17.01 -20.12
CA GLY A 26 -51.95 17.96 -19.57
C GLY A 26 -50.63 17.37 -19.13
N LYS A 27 -49.77 17.07 -20.11
CA LYS A 27 -48.32 17.38 -20.07
C LYS A 27 -47.73 16.98 -21.41
N GLU A 28 -47.27 17.97 -22.16
CA GLU A 28 -46.42 17.74 -23.33
C GLU A 28 -45.27 16.78 -22.92
N LEU A 29 -45.25 15.59 -23.50
CA LEU A 29 -44.22 14.59 -23.25
C LEU A 29 -42.92 15.08 -23.90
N SER A 30 -42.06 15.73 -23.11
CA SER A 30 -40.68 15.99 -23.50
C SER A 30 -40.03 14.68 -23.95
N PRO A 31 -39.35 14.62 -25.11
CA PRO A 31 -38.78 13.39 -25.63
C PRO A 31 -37.82 12.77 -24.61
N VAL A 32 -38.10 11.53 -24.19
CA VAL A 32 -37.27 10.79 -23.23
C VAL A 32 -35.90 10.57 -23.87
N LEU A 33 -34.89 11.30 -23.40
CA LEU A 33 -33.53 11.20 -23.89
C LEU A 33 -32.90 9.90 -23.39
N LEU A 34 -32.23 9.16 -24.28
CA LEU A 34 -31.61 7.87 -23.96
C LEU A 34 -30.09 7.98 -23.83
N CYS A 35 -29.52 7.20 -22.93
CA CYS A 35 -28.10 7.09 -22.71
C CYS A 35 -27.41 6.47 -23.93
N LYS A 36 -26.47 7.20 -24.54
CA LYS A 36 -25.72 6.74 -25.72
C LYS A 36 -24.82 5.53 -25.46
N VAL A 37 -24.58 5.15 -24.21
CA VAL A 37 -23.75 3.99 -23.84
C VAL A 37 -24.58 2.71 -23.66
N CYS A 38 -25.66 2.76 -22.88
CA CYS A 38 -26.40 1.55 -22.48
C CYS A 38 -27.89 1.58 -22.82
N GLY A 39 -28.41 2.65 -23.44
CA GLY A 39 -29.81 2.78 -23.82
C GLY A 39 -30.79 3.08 -22.69
N ASP A 40 -30.35 3.10 -21.43
CA ASP A 40 -31.16 3.49 -20.26
C ASP A 40 -31.54 4.98 -20.30
N THR A 41 -32.55 5.39 -19.53
CA THR A 41 -33.00 6.79 -19.49
C THR A 41 -31.85 7.72 -19.09
N SER A 42 -31.61 8.75 -19.90
CA SER A 42 -30.57 9.74 -19.64
C SER A 42 -31.04 10.74 -18.58
N SER A 43 -30.15 11.09 -17.66
CA SER A 43 -30.37 12.17 -16.70
C SER A 43 -29.84 13.52 -17.22
N GLY A 44 -29.49 13.61 -18.50
CA GLY A 44 -28.89 14.80 -19.12
C GLY A 44 -27.48 14.55 -19.67
N LYS A 45 -26.76 15.63 -19.97
CA LYS A 45 -25.39 15.59 -20.50
C LYS A 45 -24.39 15.36 -19.37
N HIS A 46 -23.59 14.31 -19.48
CA HIS A 46 -22.47 14.00 -18.59
C HIS A 46 -21.21 13.80 -19.43
N TYR A 47 -20.16 14.57 -19.10
CA TYR A 47 -18.87 14.51 -19.80
C TYR A 47 -18.98 14.64 -21.32
N GLY A 48 -19.88 15.49 -21.81
CA GLY A 48 -20.03 15.79 -23.24
C GLY A 48 -21.16 15.04 -23.96
N ILE A 49 -21.77 14.01 -23.38
CA ILE A 49 -22.82 13.21 -24.06
C ILE A 49 -24.03 12.94 -23.19
N TYR A 50 -25.17 12.59 -23.79
CA TYR A 50 -26.33 12.11 -23.04
C TYR A 50 -26.08 10.74 -22.43
N ALA A 51 -26.06 10.69 -21.09
CA ALA A 51 -25.80 9.48 -20.34
C ALA A 51 -26.74 9.33 -19.14
N CYS A 52 -26.89 8.10 -18.65
CA CYS A 52 -27.57 7.82 -17.39
C CYS A 52 -26.60 8.00 -16.20
N ASN A 53 -27.15 8.14 -15.00
CA ASN A 53 -26.35 8.25 -13.76
C ASN A 53 -25.37 7.09 -13.58
N GLY A 54 -25.76 5.88 -13.99
CA GLY A 54 -24.92 4.69 -13.89
C GLY A 54 -23.66 4.76 -14.75
N CYS A 55 -23.79 5.15 -16.03
CA CYS A 55 -22.64 5.28 -16.93
C CYS A 55 -21.79 6.52 -16.62
N SER A 56 -22.42 7.63 -16.21
CA SER A 56 -21.71 8.83 -15.74
C SER A 56 -20.83 8.53 -14.52
N GLY A 57 -21.40 7.89 -13.49
CA GLY A 57 -20.64 7.51 -12.29
C GLY A 57 -19.55 6.47 -12.57
N PHE A 58 -19.83 5.50 -13.43
CA PHE A 58 -18.84 4.51 -13.86
C PHE A 58 -17.66 5.16 -14.59
N PHE A 59 -17.92 6.06 -15.54
CA PHE A 59 -16.89 6.78 -16.28
C PHE A 59 -16.05 7.65 -15.35
N LYS A 60 -16.68 8.43 -14.45
CA LYS A 60 -15.99 9.25 -13.45
C LYS A 60 -15.01 8.43 -12.61
N ARG A 61 -15.46 7.31 -12.04
CA ARG A 61 -14.62 6.45 -11.18
C ARG A 61 -13.47 5.83 -11.97
N SER A 62 -13.74 5.39 -13.20
CA SER A 62 -12.74 4.74 -14.06
C SER A 62 -11.63 5.72 -14.45
N VAL A 63 -12.00 6.96 -14.82
CA VAL A 63 -11.03 8.00 -15.18
C VAL A 63 -10.27 8.50 -13.95
N ARG A 64 -10.95 8.83 -12.84
CA ARG A 64 -10.30 9.35 -11.62
C ARG A 64 -9.26 8.40 -11.03
N ARG A 65 -9.57 7.10 -11.03
CA ARG A 65 -8.70 6.06 -10.47
C ARG A 65 -7.77 5.43 -11.51
N LYS A 66 -7.69 6.01 -12.73
CA LYS A 66 -6.92 5.48 -13.87
C LYS A 66 -7.09 3.96 -14.06
N LEU A 67 -8.31 3.44 -13.92
CA LEU A 67 -8.55 1.99 -13.89
C LEU A 67 -8.38 1.38 -15.28
N ILE A 68 -7.55 0.35 -15.37
CA ILE A 68 -7.36 -0.45 -16.57
C ILE A 68 -8.17 -1.75 -16.41
N TYR A 69 -9.18 -1.93 -17.25
CA TYR A 69 -9.99 -3.15 -17.27
C TYR A 69 -9.56 -4.07 -18.41
N ARG A 70 -9.59 -5.39 -18.17
CA ARG A 70 -9.38 -6.41 -19.21
C ARG A 70 -10.70 -7.12 -19.51
N CYS A 71 -10.98 -7.35 -20.80
CA CYS A 71 -12.16 -8.09 -21.23
C CYS A 71 -11.91 -9.60 -21.02
N GLN A 72 -12.64 -10.23 -20.11
CA GLN A 72 -12.48 -11.67 -19.83
C GLN A 72 -12.82 -12.55 -21.04
N ALA A 73 -13.77 -12.13 -21.87
CA ALA A 73 -14.11 -12.84 -23.11
C ALA A 73 -13.05 -12.66 -24.23
N GLY A 74 -12.04 -11.80 -24.06
CA GLY A 74 -11.00 -11.52 -25.07
C GLY A 74 -11.45 -10.76 -26.32
N THR A 75 -12.74 -10.78 -26.67
CA THR A 75 -13.27 -10.18 -27.91
C THR A 75 -13.32 -8.65 -27.90
N GLY A 76 -13.44 -8.03 -26.74
CA GLY A 76 -13.59 -6.57 -26.62
C GLY A 76 -14.88 -6.01 -27.24
N LEU A 77 -15.89 -6.88 -27.42
CA LEU A 77 -17.18 -6.61 -28.06
C LEU A 77 -18.39 -7.09 -27.23
N CYS A 78 -18.24 -7.22 -25.91
CA CYS A 78 -19.35 -7.61 -25.04
C CYS A 78 -20.52 -6.61 -25.15
N PRO A 79 -21.79 -7.07 -25.18
CA PRO A 79 -22.94 -6.20 -25.26
C PRO A 79 -23.04 -5.29 -24.03
N VAL A 80 -23.39 -4.02 -24.26
CA VAL A 80 -23.56 -3.00 -23.21
C VAL A 80 -24.93 -2.37 -23.38
N ASP A 81 -25.91 -2.94 -22.67
CA ASP A 81 -27.30 -2.48 -22.57
C ASP A 81 -27.68 -2.22 -21.09
N LYS A 82 -28.94 -1.86 -20.83
CA LYS A 82 -29.40 -1.52 -19.46
C LYS A 82 -29.20 -2.66 -18.46
N ALA A 83 -29.45 -3.90 -18.86
CA ALA A 83 -29.40 -5.08 -17.99
C ALA A 83 -27.97 -5.61 -17.83
N HIS A 84 -27.17 -5.53 -18.90
CA HIS A 84 -25.90 -6.24 -19.02
C HIS A 84 -24.67 -5.33 -18.97
N ARG A 85 -24.84 -4.01 -18.85
CA ARG A 85 -23.72 -3.04 -18.73
C ARG A 85 -22.71 -3.32 -17.61
N ASN A 86 -23.03 -4.15 -16.61
CA ASN A 86 -22.12 -4.50 -15.52
C ASN A 86 -21.31 -5.78 -15.76
N GLN A 87 -21.58 -6.54 -16.83
CA GLN A 87 -20.92 -7.83 -17.10
C GLN A 87 -19.46 -7.67 -17.54
N CYS A 88 -19.14 -6.62 -18.31
CA CYS A 88 -17.79 -6.37 -18.77
C CYS A 88 -17.43 -4.88 -18.66
N GLN A 89 -16.63 -4.55 -17.64
CA GLN A 89 -16.18 -3.19 -17.37
C GLN A 89 -15.28 -2.65 -18.49
N ALA A 90 -14.46 -3.51 -19.10
CA ALA A 90 -13.60 -3.13 -20.23
C ALA A 90 -14.42 -2.66 -21.44
N CYS A 91 -15.41 -3.45 -21.88
CA CYS A 91 -16.26 -3.10 -23.02
C CYS A 91 -17.16 -1.89 -22.70
N ARG A 92 -17.63 -1.76 -21.45
CA ARG A 92 -18.39 -0.58 -21.03
C ARG A 92 -17.55 0.69 -21.08
N LEU A 93 -16.32 0.69 -20.57
CA LEU A 93 -15.43 1.86 -20.60
C LEU A 93 -15.05 2.22 -22.04
N LYS A 94 -14.71 1.21 -22.85
CA LYS A 94 -14.46 1.39 -24.29
C LYS A 94 -15.65 2.06 -24.98
N LYS A 95 -16.88 1.60 -24.72
CA LYS A 95 -18.10 2.19 -25.28
C LYS A 95 -18.38 3.61 -24.77
N CYS A 96 -18.05 3.93 -23.52
CA CYS A 96 -18.13 5.31 -23.02
C CYS A 96 -17.24 6.26 -23.82
N LEU A 97 -15.99 5.87 -24.07
CA LEU A 97 -15.03 6.66 -24.85
C LEU A 97 -15.45 6.77 -26.31
N GLN A 98 -15.85 5.67 -26.94
CA GLN A 98 -16.34 5.65 -28.32
C GLN A 98 -17.62 6.47 -28.52
N ALA A 99 -18.50 6.52 -27.51
CA ALA A 99 -19.69 7.35 -27.54
C ALA A 99 -19.40 8.84 -27.37
N GLY A 100 -18.15 9.22 -27.03
CA GLY A 100 -17.71 10.61 -26.92
C GLY A 100 -17.61 11.17 -25.50
N MET A 101 -17.58 10.33 -24.44
CA MET A 101 -17.34 10.84 -23.09
C MET A 101 -15.92 11.42 -22.97
N ASN A 102 -15.85 12.70 -22.62
CA ASN A 102 -14.60 13.43 -22.46
C ASN A 102 -13.94 13.14 -21.11
N LYS A 103 -12.78 12.48 -21.14
CA LYS A 103 -11.98 12.17 -19.95
C LYS A 103 -11.45 13.43 -19.24
N ASP A 104 -11.15 14.49 -19.99
CA ASP A 104 -10.56 15.72 -19.47
C ASP A 104 -11.60 16.59 -18.74
N ALA A 105 -12.90 16.34 -18.97
CA ALA A 105 -13.99 16.96 -18.22
C ALA A 105 -14.15 16.39 -16.80
N VAL A 106 -13.42 15.32 -16.43
CA VAL A 106 -13.46 14.72 -15.10
C VAL A 106 -12.53 15.50 -14.17
N GLN A 107 -13.08 16.49 -13.47
CA GLN A 107 -12.36 17.28 -12.48
C GLN A 107 -11.88 16.42 -11.28
N ASN A 108 -10.75 16.80 -10.69
CA ASN A 108 -10.26 16.25 -9.42
C ASN A 108 -11.29 16.41 -8.29
N GLU A 109 -11.15 15.59 -7.24
CA GLU A 109 -12.03 15.62 -6.06
C GLU A 109 -12.20 17.06 -5.55
N ARG A 110 -13.45 17.52 -5.45
CA ARG A 110 -13.74 18.73 -4.68
C ARG A 110 -13.66 18.35 -3.21
N GLN A 111 -13.07 19.21 -2.39
CA GLN A 111 -13.11 19.09 -0.93
C GLN A 111 -14.57 18.84 -0.49
N PRO A 112 -14.81 17.98 0.52
CA PRO A 112 -16.16 17.74 1.01
C PRO A 112 -16.80 19.08 1.39
N ARG A 113 -17.92 19.45 0.75
CA ARG A 113 -18.79 20.49 1.28
C ARG A 113 -19.50 19.88 2.47
N SER A 114 -18.85 19.93 3.63
CA SER A 114 -19.44 19.46 4.88
C SER A 114 -20.44 20.49 5.39
N THR A 115 -21.73 20.16 5.29
CA THR A 115 -22.78 20.69 6.18
C THR A 115 -23.30 19.63 7.13
N ALA A 116 -22.56 18.51 7.27
CA ALA A 116 -22.81 17.51 8.29
C ALA A 116 -21.59 17.50 9.22
N GLN A 117 -21.61 18.41 10.20
CA GLN A 117 -20.72 18.34 11.35
C GLN A 117 -21.01 17.02 12.08
N VAL A 118 -20.16 16.02 11.89
CA VAL A 118 -19.95 14.99 12.90
C VAL A 118 -19.03 15.63 13.92
N GLN A 119 -19.63 16.03 15.05
CA GLN A 119 -18.94 16.55 16.21
C GLN A 119 -18.00 15.44 16.73
N LEU A 120 -16.69 15.63 16.56
CA LEU A 120 -15.70 14.96 17.38
C LEU A 120 -15.39 15.91 18.54
N ASP A 121 -15.68 15.43 19.75
CA ASP A 121 -15.43 16.14 21.01
C ASP A 121 -14.00 16.65 21.08
N SER A 122 -13.89 17.97 21.04
CA SER A 122 -12.66 18.71 21.29
C SER A 122 -12.62 18.97 22.80
N ILE A 123 -11.72 18.31 23.51
CA ILE A 123 -11.42 18.67 24.91
C ILE A 123 -10.71 20.02 24.88
N GLN A 124 -11.41 21.03 25.40
CA GLN A 124 -10.90 22.40 25.61
C GLN A 124 -9.83 22.41 26.72
N LEU A 125 -8.76 23.18 26.50
CA LEU A 125 -7.90 23.66 27.57
C LEU A 125 -8.64 24.75 28.35
N ASP A 126 -8.62 24.65 29.67
CA ASP A 126 -9.02 25.70 30.61
C ASP A 126 -8.16 26.96 30.45
N ALA A 127 -8.82 28.12 30.33
CA ALA A 127 -8.29 29.42 30.69
C ALA A 127 -9.46 30.36 31.06
N GLU A 128 -9.73 30.39 32.38
CA GLU A 128 -10.21 31.50 33.23
C GLU A 128 -10.89 32.75 32.60
N LEU A 129 -12.10 32.99 33.13
CA LEU A 129 -12.78 34.25 33.54
C LEU A 129 -13.80 34.99 32.60
N PRO A 130 -14.95 35.45 33.16
CA PRO A 130 -16.14 35.91 32.41
C PRO A 130 -16.29 37.45 32.33
N PRO A 131 -17.32 37.95 31.60
CA PRO A 131 -18.43 38.55 32.34
C PRO A 131 -19.86 38.28 31.79
N GLU A 132 -20.73 38.22 32.80
CA GLU A 132 -22.19 38.35 32.99
C GLU A 132 -23.19 38.77 31.87
N HIS A 133 -24.42 38.26 32.11
CA HIS A 133 -25.77 38.79 31.79
C HIS A 133 -26.38 38.47 30.40
N VAL A 134 -27.64 38.05 30.21
CA VAL A 134 -28.87 37.85 31.03
C VAL A 134 -29.86 36.98 30.21
N ALA A 135 -30.54 36.03 30.88
CA ALA A 135 -31.92 35.46 30.71
C ALA A 135 -32.44 35.04 29.30
N THR A 136 -33.20 33.95 29.10
CA THR A 136 -34.54 33.66 29.67
C THR A 136 -35.03 32.26 29.20
N THR A 137 -35.24 31.38 30.18
CA THR A 137 -36.34 30.41 30.43
C THR A 137 -36.84 29.33 29.44
N CYS A 138 -37.15 28.18 30.09
CA CYS A 138 -38.24 27.20 29.86
C CYS A 138 -38.13 26.25 28.67
N GLU A 139 -38.64 25.01 28.71
CA GLU A 139 -38.91 23.96 29.71
C GLU A 139 -39.36 22.74 28.84
N VAL A 140 -39.11 21.53 29.34
CA VAL A 140 -39.39 20.19 28.72
C VAL A 140 -40.86 19.82 29.08
N PRO A 141 -41.68 19.02 28.32
CA PRO A 141 -41.48 17.56 28.20
C PRO A 141 -42.05 16.79 26.97
N PRO A 142 -41.77 15.45 26.89
CA PRO A 142 -41.96 14.60 25.72
C PRO A 142 -43.14 13.61 25.86
N SER A 143 -43.57 13.00 24.75
CA SER A 143 -44.49 11.84 24.63
C SER A 143 -44.77 11.59 23.14
N THR A 144 -45.01 10.41 22.54
CA THR A 144 -44.84 8.96 22.77
C THR A 144 -45.41 8.28 21.50
N CYS A 145 -45.06 7.01 21.27
CA CYS A 145 -45.79 6.01 20.44
C CYS A 145 -45.77 6.17 18.91
N ALA A 146 -45.89 5.13 18.07
CA ALA A 146 -45.69 3.68 18.10
C ALA A 146 -45.89 3.19 16.64
N ALA A 147 -45.54 1.93 16.35
CA ALA A 147 -45.45 1.30 15.02
C ALA A 147 -46.79 1.17 14.22
N PRO A 148 -46.77 0.54 13.03
CA PRO A 148 -47.01 -0.91 13.03
C PRO A 148 -46.13 -1.75 12.08
N ARG A 149 -46.02 -3.03 12.44
CA ARG A 149 -45.33 -4.12 11.75
C ARG A 149 -46.18 -4.73 10.62
N GLY A 150 -45.51 -5.25 9.59
CA GLY A 150 -46.02 -6.30 8.69
C GLY A 150 -44.93 -7.38 8.48
N PRO A 151 -45.28 -8.67 8.36
CA PRO A 151 -44.31 -9.76 8.30
C PRO A 151 -43.99 -10.16 6.86
N GLY A 152 -42.72 -10.43 6.57
CA GLY A 152 -42.27 -10.98 5.29
C GLY A 152 -40.85 -11.49 5.43
N ALA A 153 -40.70 -12.80 5.59
CA ALA A 153 -39.41 -13.46 5.69
C ALA A 153 -38.62 -13.27 4.39
N THR A 154 -37.41 -12.74 4.48
CA THR A 154 -36.40 -12.84 3.42
C THR A 154 -35.04 -12.99 4.07
N VAL A 155 -34.36 -14.06 3.67
CA VAL A 155 -33.04 -14.50 4.13
C VAL A 155 -32.03 -13.36 4.08
N THR A 156 -31.50 -12.98 5.24
CA THR A 156 -30.35 -12.07 5.36
C THR A 156 -29.07 -12.81 4.98
N PRO A 157 -28.28 -12.34 3.99
CA PRO A 157 -26.86 -12.67 3.97
C PRO A 157 -26.21 -11.89 5.11
N GLY A 158 -25.46 -12.59 5.96
CA GLY A 158 -24.74 -11.97 7.08
C GLY A 158 -23.83 -10.81 6.63
N PRO A 159 -23.44 -9.91 7.56
CA PRO A 159 -22.60 -8.78 7.24
C PRO A 159 -21.26 -9.29 6.69
N ARG A 160 -21.01 -9.06 5.39
CA ARG A 160 -19.66 -9.19 4.84
C ARG A 160 -18.75 -8.27 5.64
N ALA A 161 -17.75 -8.87 6.29
CA ALA A 161 -16.68 -8.15 6.96
C ALA A 161 -16.13 -7.05 6.02
N PRO A 162 -15.91 -5.83 6.52
CA PRO A 162 -15.35 -4.76 5.70
C PRO A 162 -13.98 -5.21 5.19
N THR A 163 -13.82 -5.24 3.86
CA THR A 163 -12.50 -5.42 3.25
C THR A 163 -11.58 -4.34 3.80
N PRO A 164 -10.43 -4.69 4.39
CA PRO A 164 -9.56 -3.70 4.99
C PRO A 164 -9.09 -2.70 3.91
N PRO A 165 -8.91 -1.42 4.26
CA PRO A 165 -8.42 -0.40 3.33
C PRO A 165 -7.09 -0.85 2.72
N THR A 166 -6.80 -0.43 1.50
CA THR A 166 -5.60 -0.83 0.72
C THR A 166 -4.29 -0.68 1.50
N ASN A 167 -4.20 0.32 2.37
CA ASN A 167 -3.05 0.55 3.24
C ASN A 167 -2.83 -0.57 4.27
N HIS A 168 -3.91 -1.14 4.81
CA HIS A 168 -3.79 -2.24 5.78
C HIS A 168 -3.31 -3.53 5.12
N ARG A 169 -3.66 -3.78 3.85
CA ARG A 169 -3.11 -4.93 3.09
C ARG A 169 -1.62 -4.73 2.80
N PHE A 170 -1.21 -3.51 2.45
CA PHE A 170 0.20 -3.20 2.20
C PHE A 170 1.04 -3.31 3.47
N MET A 171 0.55 -2.78 4.61
CA MET A 171 1.23 -2.91 5.91
C MET A 171 1.37 -4.38 6.31
N ALA A 172 0.28 -5.15 6.23
CA ALA A 172 0.32 -6.59 6.52
C ALA A 172 1.34 -7.30 5.62
N SER A 173 1.43 -6.92 4.35
CA SER A 173 2.43 -7.46 3.43
C SER A 173 3.86 -7.16 3.84
N LEU A 174 4.15 -5.94 4.32
CA LEU A 174 5.49 -5.61 4.82
C LEU A 174 5.85 -6.46 6.03
N MET A 175 4.92 -6.58 6.99
CA MET A 175 5.14 -7.34 8.22
C MET A 175 5.24 -8.85 7.96
N THR A 176 4.45 -9.39 7.04
CA THR A 176 4.58 -10.80 6.62
C THR A 176 5.94 -11.04 5.97
N ALA A 177 6.41 -10.14 5.11
CA ALA A 177 7.75 -10.25 4.54
C ALA A 177 8.84 -10.18 5.61
N GLU A 178 8.67 -9.36 6.67
CA GLU A 178 9.61 -9.36 7.81
C GLU A 178 9.67 -10.72 8.50
N THR A 179 8.52 -11.35 8.76
CA THR A 179 8.49 -12.69 9.35
C THR A 179 9.11 -13.76 8.45
N CYS A 180 8.88 -13.70 7.13
CA CYS A 180 9.46 -14.66 6.18
C CYS A 180 10.97 -14.46 5.98
N ALA A 181 11.45 -13.23 6.16
CA ALA A 181 12.86 -12.90 6.07
C ALA A 181 13.64 -13.37 7.30
N LYS A 182 12.99 -13.49 8.46
CA LYS A 182 13.61 -14.05 9.66
C LYS A 182 14.11 -15.47 9.36
N LEU A 183 15.41 -15.68 9.48
CA LEU A 183 15.99 -17.02 9.46
C LEU A 183 15.66 -17.64 10.82
N GLU A 184 14.86 -18.71 10.82
CA GLU A 184 14.82 -19.59 11.98
C GLU A 184 16.25 -20.13 12.18
N PRO A 185 16.72 -20.30 13.43
CA PRO A 185 17.92 -21.08 13.66
C PRO A 185 17.66 -22.46 13.05
N GLU A 186 18.44 -22.87 12.05
CA GLU A 186 18.46 -24.26 11.64
C GLU A 186 18.74 -25.08 12.90
N ASP A 187 17.84 -26.02 13.19
CA ASP A 187 17.87 -26.90 14.35
C ASP A 187 19.31 -27.35 14.63
N ALA A 188 19.80 -27.01 15.81
CA ALA A 188 20.98 -27.64 16.36
C ALA A 188 20.64 -29.13 16.50
N ASP A 189 21.14 -29.92 15.54
CA ASP A 189 21.40 -31.35 15.58
C ASP A 189 20.82 -32.04 16.82
N GLU A 190 19.61 -32.60 16.71
CA GLU A 190 19.08 -33.59 17.66
C GLU A 190 19.96 -34.84 17.57
N THR A 191 21.14 -34.78 18.18
CA THR A 191 21.85 -35.97 18.66
C THR A 191 21.28 -36.31 20.03
N VAL A 192 20.23 -37.11 20.00
CA VAL A 192 19.71 -37.83 21.16
C VAL A 192 20.81 -38.78 21.65
N ASP A 193 21.59 -38.36 22.64
CA ASP A 193 22.41 -39.25 23.45
C ASP A 193 21.66 -39.61 24.74
N VAL A 194 21.03 -40.79 24.70
CA VAL A 194 20.44 -41.43 25.88
C VAL A 194 21.59 -42.09 26.64
N THR A 195 22.17 -41.40 27.62
CA THR A 195 22.62 -41.98 28.90
C THR A 195 23.17 -40.90 29.83
N GLY A 196 22.62 -40.77 31.05
CA GLY A 196 23.28 -40.03 32.14
C GLY A 196 22.33 -39.24 33.05
N SER A 197 22.04 -39.81 34.21
CA SER A 197 21.27 -39.30 35.35
C SER A 197 21.72 -37.94 35.95
N GLU A 198 20.74 -37.01 36.09
CA GLU A 198 20.44 -35.93 37.08
C GLU A 198 21.44 -35.61 38.25
N PRO A 199 21.49 -34.38 38.84
CA PRO A 199 20.29 -33.57 39.20
C PRO A 199 20.34 -32.02 39.17
N GLU A 200 19.14 -31.44 39.06
CA GLU A 200 18.62 -30.14 39.51
C GLU A 200 19.58 -28.98 39.88
N ARG A 201 19.42 -27.84 39.18
CA ARG A 201 19.52 -26.51 39.80
C ARG A 201 18.75 -25.40 39.06
N ALA A 202 17.75 -24.90 39.78
CA ALA A 202 17.20 -23.53 39.82
C ALA A 202 16.81 -22.83 38.50
N ALA A 203 15.49 -22.67 38.35
CA ALA A 203 14.85 -21.72 37.45
C ALA A 203 15.38 -20.28 37.68
N GLY A 204 15.97 -19.71 36.63
CA GLY A 204 16.27 -18.29 36.52
C GLY A 204 15.80 -17.79 35.17
N GLU A 205 14.83 -16.87 35.18
CA GLU A 205 14.39 -16.13 34.01
C GLU A 205 15.59 -15.43 33.35
N TYR A 206 16.07 -15.96 32.23
CA TYR A 206 17.05 -15.30 31.39
C TYR A 206 16.43 -15.07 30.01
N GLN A 207 16.24 -13.79 29.68
CA GLN A 207 16.08 -13.35 28.31
C GLN A 207 17.30 -13.82 27.51
N VAL A 208 17.12 -14.84 26.68
CA VAL A 208 18.13 -15.30 25.73
C VAL A 208 18.27 -14.22 24.65
N ALA A 209 19.34 -13.43 24.73
CA ALA A 209 19.80 -12.67 23.56
C ALA A 209 20.21 -13.69 22.48
N PRO A 210 19.81 -13.54 21.20
CA PRO A 210 19.87 -14.65 20.24
C PRO A 210 21.27 -15.03 19.75
N TYR A 211 22.35 -14.42 20.25
CA TYR A 211 23.69 -14.61 19.70
C TYR A 211 24.76 -14.75 20.80
N PRO A 212 25.59 -15.81 20.76
CA PRO A 212 26.76 -15.94 21.63
C PRO A 212 27.82 -14.88 21.29
N ALA A 213 28.70 -14.59 22.26
CA ALA A 213 29.70 -13.52 22.23
C ALA A 213 30.48 -13.40 20.90
N ALA A 214 30.66 -12.16 20.45
CA ALA A 214 31.12 -11.81 19.11
C ALA A 214 32.61 -12.15 18.86
N SER A 215 32.88 -13.13 18.00
CA SER A 215 34.16 -13.27 17.31
C SER A 215 34.17 -12.44 16.02
N PRO A 216 35.34 -12.01 15.50
CA PRO A 216 35.43 -11.31 14.22
C PRO A 216 34.84 -12.08 13.04
N GLU A 217 34.93 -13.41 13.08
CA GLU A 217 34.35 -14.31 12.07
C GLU A 217 32.81 -14.27 12.11
N ASN A 218 32.23 -14.12 13.30
CA ASN A 218 30.80 -13.99 13.50
C ASN A 218 30.22 -12.73 12.80
N ILE A 219 30.99 -11.66 12.65
CA ILE A 219 30.51 -10.41 12.02
C ILE A 219 30.36 -10.57 10.52
N TYR A 220 31.31 -11.20 9.85
CA TYR A 220 31.26 -11.42 8.40
C TYR A 220 30.13 -12.40 8.04
N GLU A 221 29.97 -13.45 8.83
CA GLU A 221 28.87 -14.39 8.68
C GLU A 221 27.50 -13.73 8.94
N THR A 222 27.38 -12.99 10.06
CA THR A 222 26.17 -12.23 10.39
C THR A 222 25.86 -11.21 9.29
N SER A 223 26.87 -10.57 8.70
CA SER A 223 26.69 -9.61 7.60
C SER A 223 26.07 -10.29 6.38
N ALA A 224 26.60 -11.44 5.98
CA ALA A 224 26.07 -12.24 4.87
C ALA A 224 24.63 -12.69 5.14
N ARG A 225 24.34 -13.18 6.35
CA ARG A 225 22.99 -13.56 6.80
C ARG A 225 22.02 -12.38 6.71
N LEU A 226 22.39 -11.21 7.23
CA LEU A 226 21.54 -10.01 7.21
C LEU A 226 21.30 -9.48 5.78
N LEU A 227 22.30 -9.53 4.91
CA LEU A 227 22.13 -9.18 3.50
C LEU A 227 21.15 -10.15 2.82
N PHE A 228 21.31 -11.46 3.06
CA PHE A 228 20.38 -12.45 2.54
C PHE A 228 18.95 -12.21 3.03
N MET A 229 18.78 -11.89 4.32
CA MET A 229 17.48 -11.52 4.89
C MET A 229 16.88 -10.30 4.19
N ALA A 230 17.68 -9.26 3.89
CA ALA A 230 17.21 -8.07 3.19
C ALA A 230 16.76 -8.39 1.75
N VAL A 231 17.51 -9.20 1.02
CA VAL A 231 17.15 -9.65 -0.35
C VAL A 231 15.89 -10.52 -0.32
N LYS A 232 15.83 -11.48 0.61
CA LYS A 232 14.68 -12.36 0.82
C LYS A 232 13.43 -11.57 1.20
N TRP A 233 13.56 -10.56 2.06
CA TRP A 233 12.49 -9.64 2.40
C TRP A 233 11.92 -8.97 1.14
N ALA A 234 12.77 -8.35 0.32
CA ALA A 234 12.35 -7.67 -0.91
C ALA A 234 11.66 -8.62 -1.89
N LYS A 235 12.22 -9.80 -2.12
CA LYS A 235 11.66 -10.84 -3.01
C LYS A 235 10.28 -11.32 -2.54
N ASN A 236 10.06 -11.41 -1.23
CA ASN A 236 8.80 -11.85 -0.62
C ASN A 236 7.74 -10.75 -0.51
N LEU A 237 7.97 -9.56 -1.05
CA LEU A 237 6.95 -8.52 -1.16
C LEU A 237 6.14 -8.71 -2.45
N PRO A 238 4.86 -9.12 -2.41
CA PRO A 238 4.00 -9.24 -3.59
C PRO A 238 4.01 -8.01 -4.50
N VAL A 239 4.01 -6.82 -3.90
CA VAL A 239 4.08 -5.52 -4.58
C VAL A 239 5.38 -5.30 -5.33
N PHE A 240 6.50 -5.81 -4.82
CA PHE A 240 7.80 -5.75 -5.48
C PHE A 240 7.87 -6.79 -6.61
N SER A 241 7.39 -8.02 -6.36
CA SER A 241 7.34 -9.09 -7.37
C SER A 241 6.46 -8.73 -8.57
N ASN A 242 5.49 -7.81 -8.40
CA ASN A 242 4.63 -7.30 -9.48
C ASN A 242 5.31 -6.25 -10.38
N LEU A 243 6.43 -5.66 -9.95
CA LEU A 243 7.20 -4.74 -10.79
C LEU A 243 7.88 -5.51 -11.94
N PRO A 244 8.25 -4.85 -13.05
CA PRO A 244 9.07 -5.48 -14.07
C PRO A 244 10.34 -6.08 -13.47
N PHE A 245 10.72 -7.31 -13.83
CA PHE A 245 11.92 -7.98 -13.27
C PHE A 245 13.20 -7.12 -13.39
N ARG A 246 13.34 -6.38 -14.50
CA ARG A 246 14.44 -5.42 -14.68
C ARG A 246 14.46 -4.34 -13.59
N ASP A 247 13.28 -3.81 -13.26
CA ASP A 247 13.13 -2.75 -12.26
C ASP A 247 13.42 -3.31 -10.86
N GLN A 248 13.00 -4.55 -10.58
CA GLN A 248 13.32 -5.25 -9.32
C GLN A 248 14.84 -5.33 -9.11
N VAL A 249 15.59 -5.77 -10.12
CA VAL A 249 17.06 -5.88 -10.03
C VAL A 249 17.71 -4.50 -9.84
N ILE A 250 17.32 -3.51 -10.65
CA ILE A 250 17.85 -2.13 -10.57
C ILE A 250 17.60 -1.52 -9.19
N LEU A 251 16.39 -1.65 -8.65
CA LEU A 251 16.05 -1.10 -7.34
C LEU A 251 16.83 -1.79 -6.22
N LEU A 252 17.02 -3.11 -6.31
CA LEU A 252 17.79 -3.85 -5.32
C LEU A 252 19.28 -3.49 -5.36
N GLU A 253 19.87 -3.38 -6.56
CA GLU A 253 21.26 -2.93 -6.76
C GLU A 253 21.47 -1.49 -6.26
N GLU A 254 20.48 -0.61 -6.37
CA GLU A 254 20.58 0.77 -5.87
C GLU A 254 20.35 0.87 -4.34
N ALA A 255 19.60 -0.05 -3.74
CA ALA A 255 19.15 0.06 -2.35
C ALA A 255 19.86 -0.89 -1.37
N TRP A 256 20.66 -1.85 -1.85
CA TRP A 256 21.16 -2.96 -1.02
C TRP A 256 21.91 -2.50 0.23
N SER A 257 22.74 -1.45 0.12
CA SER A 257 23.60 -1.00 1.21
C SER A 257 22.79 -0.38 2.33
N GLU A 258 21.84 0.49 2.00
CA GLU A 258 20.91 1.09 2.95
C GLU A 258 19.98 0.05 3.58
N LEU A 259 19.49 -0.93 2.79
CA LEU A 259 18.69 -2.05 3.29
C LEU A 259 19.48 -2.92 4.28
N PHE A 260 20.73 -3.24 3.95
CA PHE A 260 21.64 -3.97 4.82
C PHE A 260 21.87 -3.22 6.14
N LEU A 261 22.16 -1.92 6.07
CA LEU A 261 22.39 -1.10 7.26
C LEU A 261 21.14 -1.02 8.13
N LEU A 262 19.94 -0.86 7.55
CA LEU A 262 18.68 -0.91 8.30
C LEU A 262 18.49 -2.27 9.00
N CYS A 263 18.80 -3.39 8.33
CA CYS A 263 18.77 -4.71 8.95
C CYS A 263 19.80 -4.84 10.08
N ALA A 264 21.03 -4.37 9.89
CA ALA A 264 22.07 -4.39 10.92
C ALA A 264 21.68 -3.56 12.16
N ILE A 265 21.04 -2.41 11.96
CA ILE A 265 20.51 -1.57 13.03
C ILE A 265 19.35 -2.28 13.75
N GLN A 266 18.34 -2.76 13.00
CA GLN A 266 17.15 -3.41 13.56
C GLN A 266 17.49 -4.64 14.40
N TRP A 267 18.40 -5.48 13.90
CA TRP A 267 18.84 -6.71 14.58
C TRP A 267 20.01 -6.49 15.53
N SER A 268 20.35 -5.22 15.83
CA SER A 268 21.39 -4.83 16.78
C SER A 268 22.71 -5.57 16.57
N MET A 269 23.16 -5.64 15.32
CA MET A 269 24.43 -6.25 14.96
C MET A 269 25.56 -5.64 15.82
N PRO A 270 26.45 -6.46 16.43
CA PRO A 270 27.51 -5.97 17.30
C PRO A 270 28.64 -5.32 16.49
N LEU A 271 28.38 -4.12 15.98
CA LEU A 271 29.33 -3.34 15.18
C LEU A 271 30.59 -2.96 15.99
N GLU A 272 30.49 -2.89 17.31
CA GLU A 272 31.60 -2.59 18.22
C GLU A 272 32.73 -3.64 18.17
N SER A 273 32.42 -4.88 17.78
CA SER A 273 33.38 -5.97 17.70
C SER A 273 34.05 -6.11 16.32
N CYS A 274 33.72 -5.23 15.36
CA CYS A 274 34.33 -5.28 14.03
C CYS A 274 35.79 -4.80 14.13
N PRO A 275 36.79 -5.63 13.76
CA PRO A 275 38.21 -5.24 13.91
C PRO A 275 38.60 -4.02 13.09
N LEU A 276 37.82 -3.69 12.05
CA LEU A 276 37.99 -2.49 11.23
C LEU A 276 37.31 -1.25 11.85
N LEU A 277 36.39 -1.47 12.80
CA LEU A 277 35.72 -0.45 13.61
C LEU A 277 36.38 -0.26 14.99
N ALA A 278 37.22 -1.20 15.44
CA ALA A 278 38.12 -1.03 16.56
C ALA A 278 39.11 0.09 16.21
N VAL A 279 38.86 1.29 16.75
CA VAL A 279 39.73 2.45 16.59
C VAL A 279 41.13 2.07 17.10
N PRO A 280 42.18 2.09 16.26
CA PRO A 280 43.53 2.09 16.79
C PRO A 280 43.67 3.36 17.61
N GLU A 281 44.09 3.25 18.87
CA GLU A 281 44.47 4.38 19.72
C GLU A 281 45.20 5.44 18.88
N PRO A 282 44.73 6.70 18.86
CA PRO A 282 45.23 7.70 17.93
C PRO A 282 46.69 8.02 18.24
N GLY A 283 47.60 7.46 17.43
CA GLY A 283 48.94 8.00 17.27
C GLY A 283 48.85 9.44 16.73
N PRO A 284 49.78 10.34 17.10
CA PRO A 284 49.67 11.74 16.74
C PRO A 284 49.80 11.92 15.22
N GLY A 285 48.72 12.35 14.56
CA GLY A 285 48.84 13.15 13.34
C GLY A 285 47.95 12.83 12.14
N LYS A 286 47.26 11.68 12.02
CA LYS A 286 46.33 11.43 10.90
C LYS A 286 45.17 10.52 11.32
N LEU A 287 43.95 11.06 11.48
CA LEU A 287 42.74 10.23 11.46
C LEU A 287 42.62 9.63 10.05
N LEU A 288 42.61 8.30 9.96
CA LEU A 288 42.41 7.60 8.69
C LEU A 288 40.95 7.75 8.25
N PRO A 289 40.64 7.92 6.94
CA PRO A 289 39.26 8.04 6.43
C PRO A 289 38.31 6.94 6.93
N ALA A 290 38.81 5.72 7.08
CA ALA A 290 38.05 4.60 7.64
C ALA A 290 37.51 4.90 9.06
N THR A 291 38.28 5.57 9.91
CA THR A 291 37.88 5.91 11.30
C THR A 291 36.75 6.93 11.37
N LEU A 292 36.62 7.81 10.36
CA LEU A 292 35.53 8.77 10.26
C LEU A 292 34.24 8.08 9.81
N ASP A 293 34.34 7.17 8.85
CA ASP A 293 33.18 6.39 8.36
C ASP A 293 32.60 5.48 9.46
N VAL A 294 33.48 4.89 10.28
CA VAL A 294 33.11 4.11 11.48
C VAL A 294 32.33 4.97 12.48
N ARG A 295 32.84 6.17 12.77
CA ARG A 295 32.21 7.09 13.71
C ARG A 295 30.85 7.54 13.18
N ALA A 296 30.75 7.88 11.90
CA ALA A 296 29.49 8.23 11.26
C ALA A 296 28.47 7.09 11.33
N LEU A 297 28.91 5.84 11.17
CA LEU A 297 28.06 4.66 11.34
C LEU A 297 27.57 4.51 12.79
N GLN A 298 28.46 4.65 13.77
CA GLN A 298 28.13 4.58 15.18
C GLN A 298 27.16 5.70 15.61
N GLU A 299 27.39 6.92 15.15
CA GLU A 299 26.49 8.06 15.39
C GLU A 299 25.12 7.82 14.76
N THR A 300 25.08 7.30 13.53
CA THR A 300 23.83 6.96 12.85
C THR A 300 23.07 5.87 13.63
N LEU A 301 23.73 4.78 14.00
CA LEU A 301 23.17 3.72 14.84
C LEU A 301 22.62 4.27 16.16
N GLY A 302 23.39 5.14 16.82
CA GLY A 302 22.99 5.81 18.06
C GLY A 302 21.71 6.62 17.90
N ARG A 303 21.54 7.33 16.78
CA ARG A 303 20.31 8.10 16.49
C ARG A 303 19.08 7.20 16.30
N PHE A 304 19.22 6.05 15.62
CA PHE A 304 18.14 5.07 15.50
C PHE A 304 17.76 4.47 16.86
N LYS A 305 18.75 4.07 17.67
CA LYS A 305 18.53 3.56 19.03
C LYS A 305 17.86 4.60 19.92
N ALA A 306 18.32 5.85 19.91
CA ALA A 306 17.76 6.94 20.71
C ALA A 306 16.31 7.28 20.34
N LEU A 307 15.94 7.10 19.07
CA LEU A 307 14.55 7.30 18.63
C LEU A 307 13.66 6.08 18.93
N ALA A 308 14.24 4.96 19.38
CA ALA A 308 13.55 3.70 19.62
C ALA A 308 12.66 3.31 18.42
N VAL A 309 13.28 3.17 17.25
CA VAL A 309 12.56 2.80 16.02
C VAL A 309 11.99 1.40 16.17
N ASP A 310 10.69 1.24 15.96
CA ASP A 310 10.01 -0.04 16.12
C ASP A 310 10.02 -0.89 14.82
N PRO A 311 9.68 -2.19 14.87
CA PRO A 311 9.71 -3.05 13.69
C PRO A 311 8.82 -2.58 12.53
N THR A 312 7.65 -1.99 12.82
CA THR A 312 6.75 -1.50 11.76
C THR A 312 7.34 -0.26 11.08
N GLU A 313 7.99 0.60 11.85
CA GLU A 313 8.73 1.74 11.33
C GLU A 313 9.92 1.28 10.47
N PHE A 314 10.69 0.28 10.92
CA PHE A 314 11.76 -0.32 10.11
C PHE A 314 11.24 -0.90 8.79
N ALA A 315 10.13 -1.64 8.82
CA ALA A 315 9.53 -2.21 7.63
C ALA A 315 9.15 -1.13 6.61
N CYS A 316 8.51 -0.04 7.08
CA CYS A 316 8.17 1.09 6.22
C CYS A 316 9.42 1.83 5.71
N MET A 317 10.43 2.04 6.55
CA MET A 317 11.68 2.70 6.17
C MET A 317 12.45 1.90 5.11
N LYS A 318 12.53 0.58 5.24
CA LYS A 318 13.09 -0.31 4.19
C LYS A 318 12.33 -0.16 2.88
N ALA A 319 11.00 -0.07 2.92
CA ALA A 319 10.19 0.12 1.72
C ALA A 319 10.44 1.49 1.07
N VAL A 320 10.56 2.57 1.85
CA VAL A 320 10.93 3.90 1.33
C VAL A 320 12.30 3.88 0.65
N VAL A 321 13.27 3.19 1.26
CA VAL A 321 14.64 3.04 0.72
C VAL A 321 14.68 2.16 -0.54
N LEU A 322 13.85 1.12 -0.61
CA LEU A 322 13.80 0.21 -1.76
C LEU A 322 13.10 0.86 -2.97
N PHE A 323 11.98 1.54 -2.76
CA PHE A 323 11.20 2.14 -3.84
C PHE A 323 11.72 3.55 -4.17
N LYS A 324 12.74 3.64 -5.02
CA LYS A 324 13.36 4.89 -5.50
C LYS A 324 12.95 5.20 -6.94
N PRO A 325 11.89 6.00 -7.19
CA PRO A 325 11.42 6.29 -8.56
C PRO A 325 12.44 7.07 -9.43
N GLU A 326 13.37 7.77 -8.81
CA GLU A 326 14.43 8.54 -9.45
C GLU A 326 15.56 7.70 -10.03
N THR A 327 15.60 6.40 -9.74
CA THR A 327 16.65 5.49 -10.22
C THR A 327 16.63 5.39 -11.73
N ARG A 328 17.81 5.52 -12.35
CA ARG A 328 17.94 5.51 -13.81
C ARG A 328 17.68 4.11 -14.37
N GLY A 329 16.94 4.05 -15.48
CA GLY A 329 16.74 2.80 -16.24
C GLY A 329 15.48 2.00 -15.87
N LEU A 330 14.67 2.50 -14.93
CA LEU A 330 13.36 1.93 -14.60
C LEU A 330 12.39 1.99 -15.80
N LYS A 331 11.60 0.94 -15.97
CA LYS A 331 10.54 0.86 -16.98
C LYS A 331 9.24 1.53 -16.50
N ASP A 332 8.91 1.41 -15.22
CA ASP A 332 7.68 1.97 -14.65
C ASP A 332 7.96 2.80 -13.37
N PRO A 333 8.61 3.98 -13.50
CA PRO A 333 8.91 4.83 -12.36
C PRO A 333 7.66 5.38 -11.65
N GLU A 334 6.53 5.57 -12.34
CA GLU A 334 5.27 6.01 -11.73
C GLU A 334 4.75 4.96 -10.74
N GLN A 335 4.83 3.67 -11.08
CA GLN A 335 4.45 2.61 -10.15
C GLN A 335 5.38 2.54 -8.94
N VAL A 336 6.69 2.77 -9.11
CA VAL A 336 7.65 2.82 -8.00
C VAL A 336 7.37 3.99 -7.07
N GLU A 337 7.07 5.18 -7.62
CA GLU A 337 6.69 6.37 -6.86
C GLU A 337 5.44 6.10 -6.01
N ASN A 338 4.40 5.49 -6.60
CA ASN A 338 3.19 5.12 -5.87
C ASN A 338 3.47 4.18 -4.68
N LEU A 339 4.41 3.24 -4.82
CA LEU A 339 4.81 2.33 -3.73
C LEU A 339 5.61 3.07 -2.64
N GLN A 340 6.46 4.01 -3.03
CA GLN A 340 7.19 4.86 -2.09
C GLN A 340 6.22 5.74 -1.29
N ASP A 341 5.29 6.41 -1.95
CA ASP A 341 4.24 7.23 -1.33
C ASP A 341 3.39 6.41 -0.37
N GLN A 342 2.98 5.20 -0.77
CA GLN A 342 2.21 4.32 0.10
C GLN A 342 3.00 3.95 1.37
N SER A 343 4.31 3.72 1.24
CA SER A 343 5.21 3.42 2.36
C SER A 343 5.28 4.60 3.34
N GLN A 344 5.40 5.83 2.83
CA GLN A 344 5.40 7.04 3.66
C GLN A 344 4.06 7.29 4.34
N VAL A 345 2.94 7.11 3.62
CA VAL A 345 1.59 7.27 4.19
C VAL A 345 1.38 6.30 5.34
N MET A 346 1.82 5.05 5.19
CA MET A 346 1.73 4.04 6.24
C MET A 346 2.58 4.38 7.46
N LEU A 347 3.83 4.80 7.26
CA LEU A 347 4.69 5.25 8.35
C LEU A 347 4.04 6.42 9.11
N GLY A 348 3.51 7.40 8.38
CA GLY A 348 2.81 8.53 8.98
C GLY A 348 1.54 8.14 9.73
N GLN A 349 0.78 7.17 9.21
CA GLN A 349 -0.42 6.63 9.88
C GLN A 349 -0.06 5.90 11.17
N HIS A 350 0.92 4.99 11.11
CA HIS A 350 1.45 4.26 12.26
C HIS A 350 1.92 5.21 13.36
N ASN A 351 2.71 6.24 12.99
CA ASN A 351 3.25 7.18 13.96
C ASN A 351 2.17 7.99 14.67
N ARG A 352 1.13 8.41 13.95
CA ARG A 352 0.01 9.14 14.55
C ARG A 352 -0.81 8.27 15.50
N SER A 353 -0.96 6.97 15.22
CA SER A 353 -1.75 6.06 16.07
C SER A 353 -0.96 5.51 17.25
N HIS A 354 0.31 5.13 17.06
CA HIS A 354 1.13 4.51 18.10
C HIS A 354 1.94 5.51 18.94
N TYR A 355 2.24 6.69 18.40
CA TYR A 355 3.02 7.73 19.10
C TYR A 355 2.33 9.10 19.07
N PRO A 356 1.09 9.22 19.60
CA PRO A 356 0.34 10.48 19.55
C PRO A 356 1.04 11.64 20.28
N GLY A 357 1.87 11.34 21.30
CA GLY A 357 2.68 12.33 22.01
C GLY A 357 3.94 12.80 21.27
N GLN A 358 4.26 12.25 20.09
CA GLN A 358 5.44 12.61 19.31
C GLN A 358 5.06 13.08 17.89
N PRO A 359 4.44 14.26 17.73
CA PRO A 359 3.89 14.71 16.45
C PRO A 359 4.93 14.86 15.33
N VAL A 360 6.19 15.11 15.69
CA VAL A 360 7.32 15.26 14.74
C VAL A 360 8.07 13.95 14.44
N ARG A 361 7.64 12.81 15.00
CA ARG A 361 8.34 11.52 14.88
C ARG A 361 8.49 11.07 13.44
N PHE A 362 7.43 11.22 12.63
CA PHE A 362 7.47 10.92 11.19
C PHE A 362 8.61 11.65 10.47
N GLY A 363 8.72 12.97 10.66
CA GLY A 363 9.80 13.76 10.06
C GLY A 363 11.18 13.34 10.58
N LYS A 364 11.31 13.06 11.88
CA LYS A 364 12.57 12.59 12.46
C LYS A 364 13.04 11.27 11.83
N LEU A 365 12.14 10.30 11.62
CA LEU A 365 12.47 9.02 10.98
C LEU A 365 12.93 9.21 9.53
N LEU A 366 12.22 10.00 8.73
CA LEU A 366 12.62 10.26 7.34
C LEU A 366 13.99 10.97 7.26
N LEU A 367 14.29 11.85 8.21
CA LEU A 367 15.59 12.53 8.30
C LEU A 367 16.74 11.63 8.79
N LEU A 368 16.46 10.40 9.24
CA LEU A 368 17.49 9.40 9.49
C LEU A 368 17.98 8.72 8.19
N LEU A 369 17.12 8.60 7.18
CA LEU A 369 17.46 7.88 5.94
C LEU A 369 18.65 8.50 5.19
N PRO A 370 18.73 9.84 4.99
CA PRO A 370 19.89 10.44 4.36
C PRO A 370 21.21 10.18 5.11
N ALA A 371 21.16 9.96 6.43
CA ALA A 371 22.36 9.68 7.21
C ALA A 371 22.99 8.32 6.84
N LEU A 372 22.19 7.35 6.39
CA LEU A 372 22.69 6.06 5.90
C LEU A 372 23.54 6.22 4.63
N ARG A 373 23.26 7.26 3.82
CA ARG A 373 23.97 7.53 2.56
C ARG A 373 25.33 8.20 2.75
N PHE A 374 25.66 8.65 3.97
CA PHE A 374 27.02 9.13 4.26
C PHE A 374 28.06 8.02 4.19
N ILE A 375 27.63 6.77 4.33
CA ILE A 375 28.47 5.60 4.14
C ILE A 375 28.16 5.03 2.77
N SER A 376 29.10 5.18 1.83
CA SER A 376 28.89 4.72 0.46
C SER A 376 28.76 3.19 0.41
N SER A 377 28.08 2.68 -0.63
CA SER A 377 27.93 1.24 -0.87
C SER A 377 29.28 0.54 -0.99
N GLU A 378 30.29 1.16 -1.64
CA GLU A 378 31.64 0.60 -1.75
C GLU A 378 32.31 0.49 -0.38
N ARG A 379 32.02 1.43 0.54
CA ARG A 379 32.54 1.36 1.91
C ARG A 379 31.85 0.26 2.71
N VAL A 380 30.53 0.11 2.58
CA VAL A 380 29.79 -1.00 3.20
C VAL A 380 30.35 -2.34 2.71
N GLU A 381 30.58 -2.49 1.41
CA GLU A 381 31.22 -3.68 0.82
C GLU A 381 32.59 -3.95 1.47
N LEU A 382 33.45 -2.93 1.51
CA LEU A 382 34.80 -3.04 2.07
C LEU A 382 34.79 -3.50 3.54
N LEU A 383 33.88 -2.96 4.35
CA LEU A 383 33.83 -3.22 5.79
C LEU A 383 33.24 -4.60 6.12
N PHE A 384 32.17 -5.00 5.42
CA PHE A 384 31.34 -6.14 5.84
C PHE A 384 31.39 -7.35 4.90
N PHE A 385 31.79 -7.18 3.64
CA PHE A 385 31.64 -8.23 2.63
C PHE A 385 32.95 -8.63 1.95
N ARG A 386 33.89 -7.69 1.76
CA ARG A 386 35.12 -7.93 0.99
C ARG A 386 35.96 -9.10 1.48
N ARG A 387 36.00 -9.35 2.79
CA ARG A 387 36.70 -10.52 3.36
C ARG A 387 36.01 -11.85 3.02
N THR A 388 34.68 -11.84 2.91
CA THR A 388 33.86 -13.03 2.66
C THR A 388 33.77 -13.36 1.17
N ILE A 389 33.58 -12.35 0.32
CA ILE A 389 33.28 -12.55 -1.12
C ILE A 389 34.49 -12.31 -2.03
N GLY A 390 35.60 -11.82 -1.48
CA GLY A 390 36.82 -11.51 -2.21
C GLY A 390 36.61 -10.36 -3.21
N ASN A 391 36.94 -10.62 -4.49
CA ASN A 391 36.80 -9.64 -5.58
C ASN A 391 35.47 -9.78 -6.35
N THR A 392 34.51 -10.55 -5.82
CA THR A 392 33.20 -10.71 -6.45
C THR A 392 32.40 -9.42 -6.28
N PRO A 393 31.92 -8.79 -7.37
CA PRO A 393 31.15 -7.56 -7.27
C PRO A 393 29.80 -7.80 -6.58
N MET A 394 29.34 -6.82 -5.79
CA MET A 394 28.10 -6.92 -5.03
C MET A 394 26.89 -7.16 -5.92
N GLU A 395 26.85 -6.58 -7.12
CA GLU A 395 25.77 -6.75 -8.11
C GLU A 395 25.61 -8.23 -8.51
N LYS A 396 26.73 -8.94 -8.68
CA LYS A 396 26.71 -10.37 -8.99
C LYS A 396 26.17 -11.18 -7.82
N LEU A 397 26.63 -10.90 -6.60
CA LEU A 397 26.16 -11.55 -5.39
C LEU A 397 24.65 -11.35 -5.19
N LEU A 398 24.17 -10.12 -5.35
CA LEU A 398 22.75 -9.76 -5.24
C LEU A 398 21.93 -10.48 -6.29
N CYS A 399 22.39 -10.52 -7.55
CA CYS A 399 21.74 -11.28 -8.61
C CYS A 399 21.60 -12.76 -8.27
N ASP A 400 22.65 -13.38 -7.74
CA ASP A 400 22.64 -14.80 -7.37
C ASP A 400 21.70 -15.05 -6.17
N MET A 401 21.74 -14.20 -5.16
CA MET A 401 20.82 -14.24 -4.00
C MET A 401 19.35 -13.99 -4.39
N PHE A 402 19.09 -13.19 -5.42
CA PHE A 402 17.74 -12.85 -5.84
C PHE A 402 17.10 -13.96 -6.69
N LYS A 403 17.91 -14.63 -7.52
CA LYS A 403 17.47 -15.75 -8.38
C LYS A 403 17.17 -17.01 -7.58
N ASN A 404 18.00 -17.29 -6.57
CA ASN A 404 17.78 -18.38 -5.60
C ASN A 404 16.66 -17.99 -4.65
#